data_AF-A0A1H5ZFT3-F1
#
_entry.id   AF-A0A1H5ZFT3-F1
#
_cell.length_a   1.000
_cell.length_b   1.000
_cell.length_c   1.000
_cell.angle_alpha   90.00
_cell.angle_beta   90.00
_cell.angle_gamma   90.00
#
_symmetry.space_group_name_H-M   'P 1'
#
loop_
_entity.id
_entity.type
_entity.pdbx_description
1 polymer ?
#
loop_
_entity_poly.entity_id
_entity_poly.type
_entity_poly.pdbx_seq_one_letter_code
_entity_poly.pdbx_strand_id
1 'polypeptide(L)' 'MFNVIATDDFLFRGQTGIIESWYKAGKPVEFHLYQNGGHGFGLGNPNRTSNRWFDAFMHWLEINKFLVAAN' A
#
# COMPACT_ATOMS: atom_id res chain seq x y z
N MET A 1 1.79 1.50 -9.79
CA MET A 1 1.37 0.44 -8.85
C MET A 1 1.25 1.07 -7.47
N PHE A 2 0.24 0.67 -6.69
CA PHE A 2 0.14 0.97 -5.27
C PHE A 2 0.24 -0.34 -4.48
N ASN A 3 1.11 -0.42 -3.48
CA ASN A 3 1.29 -1.61 -2.65
C ASN A 3 1.47 -1.24 -1.17
N VAL A 4 0.95 -2.11 -0.30
CA VAL A 4 1.02 -1.96 1.16
C VAL A 4 1.38 -3.30 1.78
N ILE A 5 2.20 -3.30 2.83
CA ILE A 5 2.50 -4.49 3.65
C ILE A 5 2.89 -4.07 5.06
N ALA A 6 2.63 -4.92 6.05
CA ALA A 6 3.05 -4.68 7.44
C ALA A 6 4.31 -5.49 7.77
N THR A 7 5.22 -4.92 8.55
CA THR A 7 6.47 -5.59 8.95
C THR A 7 6.25 -6.74 9.94
N ASP A 8 5.10 -6.75 10.63
CA ASP A 8 4.68 -7.83 11.54
C ASP A 8 3.87 -8.93 10.83
N ASP A 9 3.75 -8.89 9.50
CA ASP A 9 3.25 -10.02 8.71
C ASP A 9 4.30 -11.13 8.68
N PHE A 10 3.97 -12.32 9.17
CA PHE A 10 4.89 -13.47 9.23
C PHE A 10 5.30 -14.00 7.85
N LEU A 11 4.57 -13.64 6.78
CA LEU A 11 4.96 -13.93 5.40
C LEU A 11 5.87 -12.84 4.80
N PHE A 12 5.97 -11.67 5.43
CA PHE A 12 6.89 -10.63 4.96
C PHE A 12 8.34 -10.96 5.37
N ARG A 13 9.09 -11.49 4.41
CA ARG A 13 10.50 -11.89 4.60
C ARG A 13 11.50 -10.75 4.32
N GLY A 14 11.08 -9.49 4.46
CA GLY A 14 11.91 -8.32 4.14
C GLY A 14 12.18 -8.12 2.64
N GLN A 15 11.41 -8.77 1.77
CA GLN A 15 11.61 -8.75 0.32
C GLN A 15 10.70 -7.72 -0.35
N THR A 16 11.26 -6.88 -1.21
CA THR A 16 10.54 -5.82 -1.95
C THR A 16 10.80 -5.88 -3.46
N GLY A 17 11.21 -7.05 -3.99
CA GLY A 17 11.67 -7.20 -5.37
C GLY A 17 10.68 -6.74 -6.45
N ILE A 18 9.37 -6.83 -6.20
CA ILE A 18 8.35 -6.32 -7.11
C ILE A 18 8.33 -4.78 -7.17
N ILE A 19 8.54 -4.11 -6.02
CA ILE A 19 8.66 -2.65 -5.94
C ILE A 19 9.90 -2.19 -6.70
N GLU A 20 11.03 -2.85 -6.44
CA GLU A 20 12.30 -2.56 -7.11
C GLU A 20 12.21 -2.76 -8.63
N SER A 21 11.54 -3.83 -9.07
CA SER A 21 11.34 -4.12 -10.49
C SER A 21 10.52 -3.03 -11.19
N TRP A 22 9.44 -2.53 -10.57
CA TRP A 22 8.64 -1.44 -11.12
C TRP A 22 9.44 -0.14 -11.23
N TYR A 23 10.20 0.20 -10.19
CA TYR A 23 11.06 1.37 -10.17
C TYR A 23 12.13 1.30 -11.27
N LYS A 24 12.85 0.17 -11.38
CA LYS A 24 13.87 -0.06 -12.41
C LYS A 24 13.31 -0.04 -13.84
N ALA A 25 12.03 -0.42 -14.02
CA ALA A 25 11.33 -0.33 -15.29
C ALA A 25 10.88 1.10 -15.66
N GLY A 26 11.18 2.11 -14.83
CA GLY A 26 10.74 3.49 -15.04
C GLY A 26 9.23 3.67 -14.92
N LYS A 27 8.53 2.77 -14.22
CA LYS A 27 7.08 2.86 -14.01
C LYS A 27 6.78 3.48 -12.65
N PRO A 28 5.74 4.33 -12.54
CA PRO A 28 5.33 4.87 -11.25
C PRO A 28 4.96 3.76 -10.26
N VAL A 29 5.51 3.86 -9.06
CA VAL A 29 5.24 2.94 -7.94
C VAL A 29 5.16 3.73 -6.64
N GLU A 30 4.16 3.40 -5.84
CA GLU A 30 3.99 3.89 -4.48
C GLU A 30 3.92 2.69 -3.54
N PHE A 31 4.71 2.72 -2.46
CA PHE A 31 4.85 1.61 -1.52
C PHE A 31 4.80 2.14 -0.09
N HIS A 32 3.92 1.55 0.73
CA HIS A 32 3.82 1.85 2.16
C HIS A 32 4.18 0.60 2.97
N LEU A 33 5.26 0.69 3.73
CA LEU A 33 5.67 -0.34 4.68
C LEU A 33 5.26 0.09 6.08
N TYR A 34 4.27 -0.60 6.66
CA TYR A 34 3.72 -0.27 7.97
C TYR A 34 4.39 -1.04 9.10
N GLN A 35 4.53 -0.42 10.27
CA GLN A 35 5.06 -1.07 11.47
C GLN A 35 4.18 -2.26 11.90
N ASN A 36 2.84 -2.13 11.85
CA ASN A 36 1.94 -3.17 12.31
C ASN A 36 0.59 -3.21 11.58
N GLY A 37 0.02 -4.41 11.55
CA GLY A 37 -1.25 -4.73 10.91
C GLY A 37 -1.56 -6.23 10.99
N GLY A 38 -0.50 -7.05 10.96
CA GLY A 38 -0.57 -8.50 10.85
C GLY A 38 -0.87 -8.97 9.43
N HIS A 39 -0.81 -10.27 9.21
CA HIS A 39 -1.18 -10.85 7.92
C HIS A 39 -2.67 -10.63 7.63
N GLY A 40 -2.99 -10.18 6.42
CA GLY A 40 -4.38 -10.04 5.97
C GLY A 40 -5.20 -8.99 6.75
N PHE A 41 -4.61 -7.82 7.06
CA PHE A 41 -5.26 -6.76 7.85
C PHE A 41 -6.49 -6.10 7.20
N GLY A 42 -6.92 -6.52 6.00
CA GLY A 42 -8.12 -6.03 5.33
C GLY A 42 -8.10 -4.51 5.13
N LEU A 43 -9.21 -3.84 5.43
CA LEU A 43 -9.31 -2.36 5.41
C LEU A 43 -8.59 -1.68 6.59
N GLY A 44 -7.93 -2.45 7.45
CA GLY A 44 -7.20 -1.96 8.62
C GLY A 44 -7.81 -2.45 9.93
N ASN A 45 -6.95 -2.60 10.93
CA ASN A 45 -7.34 -2.89 12.31
C ASN A 45 -7.32 -1.60 13.14
N PRO A 46 -8.30 -1.35 14.02
CA PRO A 46 -8.25 -0.21 14.93
C PRO A 46 -6.91 -0.16 15.69
N ASN A 47 -6.38 1.04 15.88
CA ASN A 47 -5.13 1.29 16.62
C ASN A 47 -3.86 0.66 16.00
N ARG A 48 -3.85 0.35 14.71
CA ARG A 48 -2.64 -0.06 13.95
C ARG A 48 -2.18 1.03 13.00
N THR A 49 -0.89 1.11 12.72
CA THR A 49 -0.34 2.11 11.79
C THR A 49 -0.82 1.90 10.35
N SER A 50 -1.19 0.66 10.00
CA SER A 50 -1.82 0.30 8.73
C SER A 50 -3.25 0.82 8.56
N ASN A 51 -3.94 1.29 9.61
CA ASN A 51 -5.37 1.60 9.54
C ASN A 51 -5.77 2.79 8.64
N ARG A 52 -4.79 3.51 8.08
CA ARG A 52 -4.99 4.62 7.12
C ARG A 52 -4.56 4.29 5.70
N TRP A 53 -4.22 3.03 5.42
CA TRP A 53 -3.75 2.65 4.08
C TRP A 53 -4.81 2.94 3.00
N PHE A 54 -6.10 2.78 3.33
CA PHE A 54 -7.18 3.00 2.38
C PHE A 54 -7.34 4.49 2.02
N ASP A 55 -7.14 5.39 2.98
CA ASP A 55 -7.13 6.84 2.71
C ASP A 55 -6.00 7.20 1.73
N ALA A 56 -4.80 6.65 1.94
CA ALA A 56 -3.67 6.82 1.03
C ALA A 56 -3.96 6.23 -0.36
N PHE A 57 -4.61 5.08 -0.42
CA PHE A 57 -5.02 4.46 -1.69
C PHE A 57 -6.04 5.32 -2.45
N MET A 58 -7.05 5.86 -1.76
CA MET A 58 -8.04 6.75 -2.38
C MET A 58 -7.38 8.02 -2.92
N HIS A 59 -6.47 8.62 -2.15
CA HIS A 59 -5.68 9.75 -2.63
C HIS A 59 -4.82 9.39 -3.85
N TRP A 60 -4.19 8.21 -3.86
CA TRP A 60 -3.43 7.73 -5.01
C TRP A 60 -4.33 7.57 -6.25
N LEU A 61 -5.54 7.02 -6.11
CA LEU A 61 -6.49 6.92 -7.21
C LEU A 61 -6.90 8.30 -7.76
N GLU A 62 -7.12 9.28 -6.89
CA GLU A 62 -7.46 10.65 -7.26
C GLU A 62 -6.33 11.31 -8.08
N ILE A 63 -5.10 11.28 -7.57
CA ILE A 63 -3.92 11.86 -8.23
C ILE A 63 -3.66 11.22 -9.59
N ASN A 64 -3.92 9.91 -9.71
CA ASN A 64 -3.78 9.18 -10.97
C ASN A 64 -5.03 9.26 -11.87
N LYS A 65 -6.05 10.03 -11.48
CA LYS A 65 -7.30 10.23 -12.25
C LYS A 65 -8.05 8.94 -12.55
N PHE A 66 -8.04 8.00 -11.61
CA PHE A 66 -8.79 6.75 -11.71
C PHE A 66 -10.19 6.84 -11.10
N LEU A 67 -10.48 7.89 -10.35
CA LEU A 67 -11.82 8.17 -9.85
C LEU A 67 -12.62 8.95 -10.88
N VAL A 68 -13.86 8.53 -11.12
CA VAL A 68 -14.88 9.37 -11.78
C VAL A 68 -15.46 10.32 -10.74
N ALA A 69 -15.79 11.54 -11.17
CA ALA A 69 -16.46 12.51 -10.32
C ALA A 69 -17.78 11.91 -9.80
N ALA A 70 -18.01 12.04 -8.49
CA ALA A 70 -19.32 11.74 -7.92
C ALA A 70 -20.29 12.82 -8.42
N ASN A 71 -21.33 12.40 -9.14
CA ASN A 71 -22.44 13.25 -9.55
C ASN A 71 -23.29 13.68 -8.34
#